data_AF-A0A1Q7CX70-F1
#
_entry.id   AF-A0A1Q7CX70-F1
#
_cell.length_a   1.000
_cell.length_b   1.000
_cell.length_c   1.000
_cell.angle_alpha   90.00
_cell.angle_beta   90.00
_cell.angle_gamma   90.00
#
_symmetry.space_group_name_H-M   'P 1'
#
loop_
_entity.id
_entity.type
_entity.pdbx_description
1 polymer ?
#
loop_
_entity_poly.entity_id
_entity_poly.type
_entity_poly.pdbx_seq_one_letter_code
_entity_poly.pdbx_strand_id
1 'polypeptide(L)'
;MTWANSQGGGTATGTTSWTASGIALQIGSNVLTVTARDAAGNTATATLTVTLTSSFTFTDDPLTAEDTIVKAVHITELRAAIDSLRVAGGLAPFAWTDPTLAPGITAKAVHLIELRAALNQAYQALAKTPPAYADPAVMAGQTIITTVHLNELRSAVRGLR
;
A
#
# COMPACT_ATOMS: atom_id res chain seq x y z
N MET A 1 -23.51 -1.28 -24.61
CA MET A 1 -23.17 -1.41 -23.17
C MET A 1 -22.16 -0.31 -22.83
N THR A 2 -22.26 0.32 -21.67
CA THR A 2 -21.27 1.31 -21.19
C THR A 2 -20.82 0.92 -19.79
N TRP A 3 -19.54 1.06 -19.46
CA TRP A 3 -19.04 0.82 -18.10
C TRP A 3 -18.43 2.11 -17.53
N ALA A 4 -18.40 2.21 -16.21
CA ALA A 4 -17.79 3.29 -15.46
C ALA A 4 -17.08 2.73 -14.20
N ASN A 5 -15.95 3.30 -13.83
CA ASN A 5 -15.32 3.14 -12.51
C ASN A 5 -15.13 4.51 -11.85
N SER A 6 -14.55 4.54 -10.65
CA SER A 6 -14.28 5.75 -9.89
C SER A 6 -13.34 6.78 -10.56
N GLN A 7 -12.77 6.48 -11.73
CA GLN A 7 -11.75 7.26 -12.44
C GLN A 7 -12.02 7.39 -13.96
N GLY A 8 -13.10 6.84 -14.51
CA GLY A 8 -13.41 6.93 -15.95
C GLY A 8 -14.51 5.99 -16.43
N GLY A 9 -14.83 6.03 -17.73
CA GLY A 9 -15.82 5.15 -18.35
C GLY A 9 -15.61 4.97 -19.86
N GLY A 10 -16.26 3.97 -20.45
CA GLY A 10 -16.11 3.63 -21.86
C GLY A 10 -17.27 2.83 -22.45
N THR A 11 -17.24 2.65 -23.77
CA THR A 11 -18.18 1.79 -24.51
C THR A 11 -17.70 0.34 -24.52
N ALA A 12 -18.62 -0.59 -24.29
CA ALA A 12 -18.37 -2.02 -24.38
C ALA A 12 -19.17 -2.61 -25.55
N THR A 13 -18.53 -3.47 -26.34
CA THR A 13 -19.07 -4.05 -27.58
C THR A 13 -19.66 -5.43 -27.31
N GLY A 14 -20.91 -5.66 -27.72
CA GLY A 14 -21.64 -6.92 -27.51
C GLY A 14 -23.01 -6.74 -26.87
N THR A 15 -23.92 -7.70 -27.07
CA THR A 15 -25.28 -7.73 -26.48
C THR A 15 -25.39 -8.70 -25.31
N THR A 16 -24.77 -9.88 -25.40
CA THR A 16 -24.78 -10.95 -24.37
C THR A 16 -23.42 -11.22 -23.72
N SER A 17 -22.33 -11.02 -24.46
CA SER A 17 -20.96 -11.03 -23.94
C SER A 17 -20.28 -9.75 -24.38
N TRP A 18 -19.79 -8.98 -23.42
CA TRP A 18 -19.09 -7.73 -23.68
C TRP A 18 -17.70 -7.79 -23.05
N THR A 19 -16.73 -7.14 -23.68
CA THR A 19 -15.36 -7.01 -23.20
C THR A 19 -14.98 -5.54 -23.09
N ALA A 20 -14.33 -5.20 -21.97
CA ALA A 20 -13.69 -3.92 -21.76
C ALA A 20 -12.20 -4.16 -21.48
N SER A 21 -11.33 -3.49 -22.23
CA SER A 21 -9.87 -3.60 -22.11
C SER A 21 -9.29 -2.26 -21.64
N GLY A 22 -8.14 -2.30 -20.97
CA GLY A 22 -7.46 -1.09 -20.49
C GLY A 22 -8.10 -0.47 -19.24
N ILE A 23 -8.83 -1.26 -18.43
CA ILE A 23 -9.33 -0.79 -17.13
C ILE A 23 -8.13 -0.61 -16.19
N ALA A 24 -7.74 0.64 -15.95
CA ALA A 24 -6.72 0.96 -14.96
C ALA A 24 -7.25 0.67 -13.55
N LEU A 25 -6.62 -0.28 -12.86
CA LEU A 25 -6.89 -0.60 -11.47
C LEU A 25 -5.93 0.17 -10.56
N GLN A 26 -6.44 0.65 -9.43
CA GLN A 26 -5.65 1.19 -8.33
C GLN A 26 -5.46 0.12 -7.26
N ILE A 27 -4.41 0.22 -6.44
CA ILE A 27 -4.27 -0.66 -5.27
C ILE A 27 -5.48 -0.47 -4.35
N GLY A 28 -6.00 -1.58 -3.83
CA GLY A 28 -7.21 -1.60 -3.02
C GLY A 28 -8.46 -1.93 -3.82
N SER A 29 -9.61 -1.51 -3.32
CA SER A 29 -10.92 -1.83 -3.88
C SER A 29 -11.25 -0.96 -5.10
N ASN A 30 -11.49 -1.60 -6.24
CA ASN A 30 -11.95 -0.96 -7.47
C ASN A 30 -13.38 -1.41 -7.74
N VAL A 31 -14.34 -0.49 -7.60
CA VAL A 31 -15.74 -0.77 -7.96
C VAL A 31 -15.95 -0.43 -9.43
N LEU A 32 -16.21 -1.46 -10.21
CA LEU A 32 -16.55 -1.39 -11.63
C LEU A 32 -18.07 -1.45 -11.77
N THR A 33 -18.68 -0.41 -12.31
CA THR A 33 -20.12 -0.32 -12.58
C THR A 33 -20.37 -0.49 -14.08
N VAL A 34 -21.22 -1.43 -14.44
CA VAL A 34 -21.57 -1.72 -15.83
C VAL A 34 -23.04 -1.38 -16.03
N THR A 35 -23.34 -0.56 -17.04
CA THR A 35 -24.69 -0.17 -17.43
C THR A 35 -25.02 -0.71 -18.81
N ALA A 36 -26.05 -1.55 -18.86
CA ALA A 36 -26.71 -1.99 -20.08
C ALA A 36 -27.84 -1.03 -20.43
N ARG A 37 -28.06 -0.79 -21.73
CA ARG A 37 -29.24 -0.10 -22.26
C ARG A 37 -29.79 -0.89 -23.45
N ASP A 38 -31.10 -1.12 -23.48
CA ASP A 38 -31.78 -1.76 -24.62
C ASP A 38 -32.25 -0.74 -25.67
N ALA A 39 -32.79 -1.22 -26.79
CA ALA A 39 -33.27 -0.38 -27.89
C ALA A 39 -34.54 0.44 -27.53
N ALA A 40 -35.30 0.01 -26.52
CA ALA A 40 -36.45 0.74 -25.99
C ALA A 40 -36.05 1.83 -24.99
N GLY A 41 -34.76 1.91 -24.64
CA GLY A 41 -34.21 2.89 -23.71
C GLY A 41 -34.18 2.44 -22.24
N ASN A 42 -34.58 1.21 -21.93
CA ASN A 42 -34.48 0.66 -20.58
C ASN A 42 -33.02 0.41 -20.22
N THR A 43 -32.67 0.61 -18.95
CA THR A 43 -31.31 0.39 -18.46
C THR A 43 -31.25 -0.58 -17.29
N ALA A 44 -30.18 -1.36 -17.23
CA ALA A 44 -29.86 -2.22 -16.09
C ALA A 44 -28.40 -2.03 -15.68
N THR A 45 -28.11 -2.07 -14.38
CA THR A 45 -26.76 -1.88 -13.83
C THR A 45 -26.29 -3.10 -13.05
N ALA A 46 -25.01 -3.42 -13.17
CA ALA A 46 -24.32 -4.43 -12.35
C ALA A 46 -23.01 -3.84 -11.80
N THR A 47 -22.60 -4.27 -10.60
CA THR A 47 -21.34 -3.87 -9.99
C THR A 47 -20.42 -5.07 -9.78
N LEU A 48 -19.12 -4.87 -9.99
CA LEU A 48 -18.06 -5.82 -9.72
C LEU A 48 -16.99 -5.12 -8.86
N THR A 49 -16.69 -5.68 -7.70
CA THR A 49 -15.58 -5.21 -6.87
C THR A 49 -14.33 -6.03 -7.20
N VAL A 50 -13.31 -5.36 -7.73
CA VAL A 50 -11.98 -5.95 -7.98
C VAL A 50 -10.99 -5.39 -6.97
N THR A 51 -10.41 -6.25 -6.15
CA THR A 51 -9.36 -5.84 -5.21
C THR A 51 -8.00 -6.13 -5.82
N LEU A 52 -7.23 -5.08 -6.11
CA LEU A 52 -5.82 -5.21 -6.50
C LEU A 52 -4.95 -5.14 -5.26
N THR A 53 -4.18 -6.19 -4.99
CA THR A 53 -3.25 -6.24 -3.85
C THR A 53 -1.83 -5.92 -4.30
N SER A 54 -1.10 -5.17 -3.48
CA SER A 54 0.33 -4.92 -3.70
C SER A 54 1.15 -6.07 -3.15
N SER A 55 2.03 -6.65 -3.98
CA SER A 55 3.08 -7.55 -3.51
C SER A 55 4.33 -6.75 -3.17
N PHE A 56 4.75 -6.77 -1.91
CA PHE A 56 5.98 -6.12 -1.47
C PHE A 56 7.11 -7.15 -1.36
N THR A 57 8.11 -7.01 -2.21
CA THR A 57 9.37 -7.75 -2.13
C THR A 57 10.38 -6.87 -1.41
N PHE A 58 11.05 -7.42 -0.41
CA PHE A 58 12.06 -6.71 0.36
C PHE A 58 13.42 -7.34 0.14
N THR A 59 14.45 -6.51 -0.06
CA THR A 59 15.83 -6.96 -0.17
C THR A 59 16.30 -7.54 1.16
N ASP A 60 17.08 -8.62 1.13
CA ASP A 60 17.63 -9.31 2.31
C ASP A 60 16.51 -9.73 3.30
N ASP A 61 15.49 -10.46 2.84
CA ASP A 61 14.36 -10.86 3.70
C ASP A 61 14.40 -12.35 4.10
N PRO A 62 14.39 -12.70 5.41
CA PRO A 62 14.43 -11.80 6.57
C PRO A 62 15.81 -11.19 6.83
N LEU A 63 15.86 -10.01 7.47
CA LEU A 63 17.13 -9.38 7.87
C LEU A 63 17.72 -10.12 9.07
N THR A 64 18.85 -10.81 8.89
CA THR A 64 19.60 -11.44 9.98
C THR A 64 20.63 -10.47 10.55
N ALA A 65 20.74 -10.41 11.89
CA ALA A 65 21.62 -9.46 12.58
C ALA A 65 23.12 -9.74 12.36
N GLU A 66 23.49 -10.97 12.02
CA GLU A 66 24.89 -11.38 11.84
C GLU A 66 25.44 -11.08 10.43
N ASP A 67 24.58 -10.97 9.41
CA ASP A 67 25.00 -10.73 8.02
C ASP A 67 24.54 -9.38 7.46
N THR A 68 23.48 -8.79 8.01
CA THR A 68 22.83 -7.62 7.38
C THR A 68 22.78 -6.41 8.30
N ILE A 69 23.70 -5.46 8.09
CA ILE A 69 23.55 -4.10 8.63
C ILE A 69 22.32 -3.46 7.98
N VAL A 70 21.53 -2.69 8.74
CA VAL A 70 20.42 -1.90 8.19
C VAL A 70 20.94 -0.94 7.13
N LYS A 71 20.56 -1.17 5.87
CA LYS A 71 20.92 -0.35 4.71
C LYS A 71 19.82 0.65 4.40
N ALA A 72 20.17 1.74 3.70
CA ALA A 72 19.21 2.70 3.17
C ALA A 72 18.12 2.04 2.29
N VAL A 73 18.48 0.98 1.56
CA VAL A 73 17.52 0.22 0.74
C VAL A 73 16.39 -0.38 1.58
N HIS A 74 16.68 -0.92 2.76
CA HIS A 74 15.64 -1.57 3.59
C HIS A 74 14.59 -0.57 4.10
N ILE A 75 15.00 0.66 4.40
CA ILE A 75 14.09 1.74 4.83
C ILE A 75 13.30 2.28 3.65
N THR A 76 13.95 2.52 2.51
CA THR A 76 13.29 3.07 1.32
C THR A 76 12.23 2.12 0.74
N GLU A 77 12.49 0.81 0.73
CA GLU A 77 11.49 -0.21 0.37
C GLU A 77 10.28 -0.20 1.33
N LEU A 78 10.53 -0.12 2.64
CA LEU A 78 9.46 -0.03 3.65
C LEU A 78 8.61 1.24 3.48
N ARG A 79 9.24 2.38 3.22
CA ARG A 79 8.51 3.64 2.94
C ARG A 79 7.61 3.52 1.72
N ALA A 80 8.15 3.01 0.61
CA ALA A 80 7.37 2.81 -0.62
C ALA A 80 6.20 1.84 -0.41
N ALA A 81 6.42 0.78 0.36
CA ALA A 81 5.37 -0.18 0.69
C ALA A 81 4.26 0.46 1.55
N ILE A 82 4.64 1.22 2.58
CA ILE A 82 3.70 1.94 3.44
C ILE A 82 2.93 3.00 2.65
N ASP A 83 3.58 3.77 1.78
CA ASP A 83 2.91 4.78 0.96
C ASP A 83 1.88 4.15 0.01
N SER A 84 2.18 2.98 -0.55
CA SER A 84 1.21 2.21 -1.35
C SER A 84 -0.02 1.79 -0.51
N LEU A 85 0.20 1.34 0.73
CA LEU A 85 -0.88 0.96 1.65
C LEU A 85 -1.71 2.17 2.10
N ARG A 86 -1.07 3.33 2.29
CA ARG A 86 -1.75 4.59 2.62
C ARG A 86 -2.68 5.00 1.48
N VAL A 87 -2.20 4.97 0.24
CA VAL A 87 -3.02 5.25 -0.95
C VAL A 87 -4.20 4.28 -1.05
N ALA A 88 -3.99 2.99 -0.75
CA ALA A 88 -5.06 2.00 -0.71
C ALA A 88 -6.15 2.31 0.35
N GLY A 89 -5.75 2.93 1.46
CA GLY A 89 -6.64 3.45 2.50
C GLY A 89 -7.21 4.84 2.22
N GLY A 90 -6.99 5.42 1.03
CA GLY A 90 -7.46 6.76 0.67
C GLY A 90 -6.67 7.91 1.30
N LEU A 91 -5.49 7.64 1.86
CA LEU A 91 -4.60 8.65 2.41
C LEU A 91 -3.56 9.10 1.38
N ALA A 92 -3.07 10.34 1.52
CA ALA A 92 -1.89 10.80 0.78
C ALA A 92 -0.61 10.07 1.26
N PRO A 93 0.41 9.93 0.40
CA PRO A 93 1.74 9.46 0.78
C PRO A 93 2.29 10.24 2.00
N PHE A 94 3.07 9.57 2.83
CA PHE A 94 3.59 10.18 4.06
C PHE A 94 4.69 11.20 3.74
N ALA A 95 4.69 12.33 4.46
CA ALA A 95 5.72 13.36 4.31
C ALA A 95 6.97 12.99 5.13
N TRP A 96 7.85 12.17 4.56
CA TRP A 96 9.10 11.73 5.20
C TRP A 96 10.08 12.88 5.41
N THR A 97 10.62 13.06 6.63
CA THR A 97 11.55 14.15 6.96
C THR A 97 12.86 14.07 6.17
N ASP A 98 13.41 12.86 6.02
CA ASP A 98 14.61 12.58 5.22
C ASP A 98 14.21 11.76 3.98
N PRO A 99 13.58 12.35 2.94
CA PRO A 99 12.95 11.59 1.87
C PRO A 99 13.96 10.84 0.99
N THR A 100 15.20 11.34 0.90
CA THR A 100 16.29 10.70 0.15
C THR A 100 17.32 10.13 1.11
N LEU A 101 17.51 8.81 1.09
CA LEU A 101 18.50 8.10 1.88
C LEU A 101 19.59 7.54 0.96
N ALA A 102 20.78 8.13 0.99
CA ALA A 102 21.92 7.66 0.19
C ALA A 102 22.55 6.39 0.82
N PRO A 103 23.16 5.49 0.03
CA PRO A 103 23.94 4.39 0.57
C PRO A 103 25.01 4.87 1.54
N GLY A 104 25.20 4.16 2.66
CA GLY A 104 26.23 4.47 3.65
C GLY A 104 25.82 5.45 4.77
N ILE A 105 24.62 6.03 4.74
CA ILE A 105 24.12 6.79 5.89
C ILE A 105 23.63 5.87 7.01
N THR A 106 23.74 6.34 8.25
CA THR A 106 23.18 5.66 9.41
C THR A 106 21.69 5.94 9.53
N ALA A 107 20.90 4.88 9.71
CA ALA A 107 19.48 4.99 10.03
C ALA A 107 19.29 5.75 11.36
N LYS A 108 18.42 6.76 11.35
CA LYS A 108 18.14 7.59 12.52
C LYS A 108 16.83 7.14 13.17
N ALA A 109 16.71 7.28 14.48
CA ALA A 109 15.48 6.97 15.22
C ALA A 109 14.22 7.63 14.61
N VAL A 110 14.34 8.83 14.02
CA VAL A 110 13.23 9.49 13.31
C VAL A 110 12.65 8.62 12.19
N HIS A 111 13.47 7.87 11.45
CA HIS A 111 12.98 6.99 10.38
C HIS A 111 12.08 5.89 10.93
N LEU A 112 12.44 5.25 12.06
CA LEU A 112 11.61 4.23 12.69
C LEU A 112 10.31 4.81 13.25
N ILE A 113 10.37 5.99 13.88
CA ILE A 113 9.20 6.70 14.40
C ILE A 113 8.21 6.98 13.26
N GLU A 114 8.69 7.55 12.15
CA GLU A 114 7.87 7.84 10.97
C GLU A 114 7.29 6.57 10.34
N LEU A 115 8.10 5.51 10.18
CA LEU A 115 7.65 4.24 9.60
C LEU A 115 6.49 3.64 10.41
N ARG A 116 6.63 3.60 11.74
CA ARG A 116 5.58 3.09 12.63
C ARG A 116 4.33 3.98 12.58
N ALA A 117 4.49 5.30 12.63
CA ALA A 117 3.38 6.23 12.58
C ALA A 117 2.60 6.13 11.26
N ALA A 118 3.31 6.12 10.13
CA ALA A 118 2.73 6.03 8.79
C ALA A 118 2.00 4.70 8.57
N LEU A 119 2.58 3.58 9.04
CA LEU A 119 1.96 2.27 8.97
C LEU A 119 0.71 2.19 9.86
N ASN A 120 0.76 2.70 11.09
CA ASN A 120 -0.42 2.73 11.99
C ASN A 120 -1.58 3.53 11.39
N GLN A 121 -1.29 4.65 10.72
CA GLN A 121 -2.30 5.43 9.98
C GLN A 121 -2.91 4.63 8.82
N ALA A 122 -2.10 3.86 8.07
CA ALA A 122 -2.59 2.98 7.01
C ALA A 122 -3.52 1.88 7.56
N TYR A 123 -3.14 1.25 8.68
CA TYR A 123 -3.98 0.28 9.38
C TYR A 123 -5.34 0.87 9.76
N GLN A 124 -5.35 2.06 10.36
CA GLN A 124 -6.59 2.73 10.77
C GLN A 124 -7.48 3.08 9.57
N ALA A 125 -6.90 3.62 8.49
CA ALA A 125 -7.63 3.96 7.27
C ALA A 125 -8.23 2.72 6.57
N LEU A 126 -7.60 1.56 6.72
CA LEU A 126 -8.08 0.28 6.24
C LEU A 126 -8.99 -0.45 7.26
N ALA A 127 -9.36 0.21 8.36
CA ALA A 127 -10.17 -0.36 9.45
C ALA A 127 -9.58 -1.66 10.05
N LYS A 128 -8.25 -1.73 10.15
CA LYS A 128 -7.49 -2.83 10.75
C LYS A 128 -6.84 -2.39 12.05
N THR A 129 -6.65 -3.32 12.99
CA THR A 129 -5.95 -3.05 14.24
C THR A 129 -4.45 -2.85 14.00
N PRO A 130 -3.84 -1.73 14.42
CA PRO A 130 -2.41 -1.50 14.28
C PRO A 130 -1.55 -2.57 14.99
N PRO A 131 -0.35 -2.86 14.47
CA PRO A 131 0.57 -3.82 15.08
C PRO A 131 1.11 -3.31 16.42
N ALA A 132 1.30 -4.22 17.37
CA ALA A 132 2.08 -3.97 18.59
C ALA A 132 3.56 -4.28 18.31
N TYR A 133 4.45 -3.35 18.66
CA TYR A 133 5.89 -3.51 18.49
C TYR A 133 6.54 -3.91 19.82
N ALA A 134 7.55 -4.79 19.78
CA ALA A 134 8.22 -5.28 21.00
C ALA A 134 8.93 -4.17 21.79
N ASP A 135 9.50 -3.18 21.09
CA ASP A 135 10.03 -1.95 21.70
C ASP A 135 9.04 -0.80 21.49
N PRO A 136 8.21 -0.44 22.50
CA PRO A 136 7.21 0.62 22.35
C PRO A 136 7.79 2.03 22.42
N ALA A 137 9.00 2.24 22.95
CA ALA A 137 9.52 3.56 23.28
C ALA A 137 10.72 3.94 22.39
N VAL A 138 10.42 4.43 21.18
CA VAL A 138 11.46 4.95 20.28
C VAL A 138 11.75 6.41 20.62
N MET A 139 12.93 6.69 21.14
CA MET A 139 13.37 8.04 21.52
C MET A 139 14.45 8.55 20.56
N ALA A 140 14.28 9.78 20.08
CA ALA A 140 15.23 10.43 19.18
C ALA A 140 16.62 10.53 19.82
N GLY A 141 17.64 10.05 19.10
CA GLY A 141 19.02 10.06 19.58
C GLY A 141 19.38 8.97 20.61
N GLN A 142 18.43 8.11 21.01
CA GLN A 142 18.68 7.01 21.96
C GLN A 142 18.44 5.62 21.35
N THR A 143 17.38 5.45 20.56
CA THR A 143 17.05 4.13 19.99
C THR A 143 17.96 3.80 18.81
N ILE A 144 18.67 2.68 18.92
CA ILE A 144 19.43 2.08 17.82
C ILE A 144 18.46 1.26 16.96
N ILE A 145 18.42 1.53 15.66
CA ILE A 145 17.60 0.74 14.75
C ILE A 145 18.28 -0.58 14.45
N THR A 146 17.63 -1.68 14.83
CA THR A 146 18.09 -3.04 14.58
C THR A 146 17.30 -3.69 13.44
N THR A 147 17.80 -4.82 12.96
CA THR A 147 17.10 -5.66 11.97
C THR A 147 15.75 -6.17 12.49
N VAL A 148 15.62 -6.37 13.80
CA VAL A 148 14.35 -6.77 14.46
C VAL A 148 13.26 -5.73 14.19
N HIS A 149 13.54 -4.45 14.39
CA HIS A 149 12.57 -3.38 14.14
C HIS A 149 12.06 -3.38 12.70
N LEU A 150 12.95 -3.60 11.73
CA LEU A 150 12.58 -3.63 10.32
C LEU A 150 11.82 -4.91 9.94
N ASN A 151 12.19 -6.07 10.49
CA ASN A 151 11.47 -7.32 10.27
C ASN A 151 10.03 -7.26 10.84
N GLU A 152 9.83 -6.63 12.00
CA GLU A 152 8.49 -6.36 12.54
C GLU A 152 7.66 -5.52 11.57
N LEU A 153 8.23 -4.43 11.04
CA LEU A 153 7.56 -3.56 10.07
C LEU A 153 7.25 -4.29 8.75
N ARG A 154 8.18 -5.09 8.22
CA ARG A 154 7.95 -5.90 7.01
C ARG A 154 6.82 -6.90 7.20
N SER A 155 6.78 -7.55 8.38
CA SER A 155 5.70 -8.46 8.74
C SER A 155 4.36 -7.74 8.83
N ALA A 156 4.32 -6.57 9.47
CA ALA A 156 3.11 -5.76 9.58
C ALA A 156 2.62 -5.26 8.21
N VAL A 157 3.52 -4.77 7.34
CA VAL A 157 3.17 -4.40 5.96
C VAL A 157 2.50 -5.55 5.20
N ARG A 158 3.00 -6.78 5.37
CA ARG A 158 2.40 -7.99 4.75
C ARG A 158 1.04 -8.34 5.34
N GLY A 159 0.75 -7.92 6.58
CA GLY A 159 -0.54 -8.13 7.23
C GLY A 159 -1.69 -7.29 6.68
N LEU A 160 -1.39 -6.25 5.89
CA LEU A 160 -2.39 -5.39 5.24
C LEU A 160 -2.69 -5.75 3.77
N ARG A 161 -2.13 -6.86 3.28
CA ARG A 161 -2.46 -7.40 1.95
C ARG A 161 -3.87 -7.98 1.88
#